data_AF-A0A433DPB8-F1
#
_entry.id   AF-A0A433DPB8-F1
#
_cell.length_a   1.000
_cell.length_b   1.000
_cell.length_c   1.000
_cell.angle_alpha   90.00
_cell.angle_beta   90.00
_cell.angle_gamma   90.00
#
_symmetry.space_group_name_H-M   'P 1'
#
loop_
_entity.id
_entity.type
_entity.pdbx_description
1 polymer ?
#
loop_
_entity_poly.entity_id
_entity_poly.type
_entity_poly.pdbx_seq_one_letter_code
_entity_poly.pdbx_strand_id
1 'polypeptide(L)' 'MADIDIPAHLIELESAAWAEQQQGALTYAAANAVQAAYREHAATAGVSRLDLEMAVKQAVRHPQSEPAA' A
#
# COMPACT_ATOMS: atom_id res chain seq x y z
N MET A 1 -12.03 6.58 -5.36
CA MET A 1 -10.98 5.61 -5.71
C MET A 1 -11.59 4.58 -6.64
N ALA A 2 -10.85 4.14 -7.65
CA ALA A 2 -11.28 3.01 -8.46
C ALA A 2 -11.40 1.75 -7.57
N ASP A 3 -12.35 0.88 -7.88
CA ASP A 3 -12.47 -0.43 -7.26
C ASP A 3 -11.35 -1.31 -7.84
N ILE A 4 -10.20 -1.30 -7.17
CA ILE A 4 -8.98 -2.01 -7.57
C ILE A 4 -8.86 -3.26 -6.72
N ASP A 5 -8.70 -4.41 -7.36
CA ASP A 5 -8.34 -5.64 -6.67
C ASP A 5 -6.90 -5.52 -6.13
N ILE A 6 -6.76 -5.39 -4.81
CA ILE A 6 -5.47 -5.20 -4.17
C ILE A 6 -4.89 -6.57 -3.82
N PRO A 7 -3.74 -6.96 -4.38
CA PRO A 7 -3.13 -8.25 -4.05
C PRO A 7 -2.58 -8.24 -2.62
N ALA A 8 -2.73 -9.37 -1.92
CA ALA A 8 -2.32 -9.51 -0.52
C ALA A 8 -0.86 -9.11 -0.24
N HIS A 9 0.07 -9.44 -1.14
CA HIS A 9 1.48 -9.10 -0.96
C HIS A 9 1.74 -7.58 -0.91
N LEU A 10 0.91 -6.75 -1.59
CA LEU A 10 1.03 -5.29 -1.49
C LEU A 10 0.50 -4.77 -0.15
N ILE A 11 -0.55 -5.39 0.40
CA ILE A 11 -1.05 -5.08 1.75
C ILE A 11 0.01 -5.43 2.79
N GLU A 12 0.62 -6.61 2.71
CA GLU A 12 1.67 -7.05 3.64
C GLU A 12 2.89 -6.12 3.61
N LEU A 13 3.37 -5.80 2.40
CA LEU A 13 4.54 -4.94 2.21
C LEU A 13 4.29 -3.50 2.70
N GLU A 14 3.13 -2.94 2.38
CA GLU A 14 2.73 -1.61 2.87
C GLU A 14 2.52 -1.62 4.39
N SER A 15 1.92 -2.68 4.96
CA SER A 15 1.72 -2.81 6.41
C SER A 15 3.03 -2.84 7.17
N ALA A 16 4.02 -3.59 6.66
CA ALA A 16 5.36 -3.64 7.26
C ALA A 16 6.04 -2.26 7.19
N ALA A 17 6.05 -1.64 6.01
CA ALA A 17 6.63 -0.30 5.83
C ALA A 17 5.90 0.77 6.66
N TRP A 18 4.58 0.65 6.83
CA TRP A 18 3.80 1.54 7.67
C TRP A 18 4.15 1.38 9.15
N ALA A 19 4.29 0.14 9.63
CA ALA A 19 4.73 -0.13 11.00
C ALA A 19 6.14 0.43 11.27
N GLU A 20 7.06 0.30 10.32
CA GLU A 20 8.39 0.92 10.40
C GLU A 20 8.31 2.45 10.39
N GLN A 21 7.44 3.03 9.54
CA GLN A 21 7.24 4.47 9.45
C GLN A 21 6.72 5.06 10.77
N GLN A 22 5.77 4.37 11.41
CA GLN A 22 5.20 4.77 12.70
C GLN A 22 6.23 4.75 13.84
N GLN A 23 7.28 3.94 13.70
CA GLN A 23 8.40 3.87 14.65
C GLN A 23 9.56 4.81 14.29
N GLY A 24 9.47 5.54 13.16
CA GLY A 24 10.60 6.32 12.63
C GLY A 24 11.78 5.47 12.15
N ALA A 25 11.56 4.18 11.89
CA ALA A 25 12.58 3.21 11.50
C ALA A 25 12.60 2.91 9.99
N LEU A 26 11.63 3.44 9.23
CA LEU A 26 11.53 3.19 7.79
C LEU A 26 12.79 3.63 7.05
N THR A 27 13.44 2.67 6.40
CA THR A 27 14.63 2.94 5.58
C THR A 27 14.26 3.32 4.16
N TYR A 28 15.17 4.01 3.47
CA TYR A 28 15.02 4.29 2.03
C TYR A 28 14.88 2.99 1.22
N ALA A 29 15.63 1.94 1.57
CA ALA A 29 15.58 0.66 0.89
C ALA A 29 14.19 0.01 0.99
N ALA A 30 13.60 0.01 2.20
CA ALA A 30 12.25 -0.49 2.43
C ALA A 30 11.20 0.34 1.67
N ALA A 31 11.28 1.68 1.73
CA ALA A 31 10.38 2.56 1.01
C ALA A 31 10.48 2.36 -0.52
N ASN A 32 11.69 2.16 -1.06
CA ASN A 32 11.90 1.91 -2.47
C ASN A 32 11.37 0.53 -2.90
N ALA A 33 11.49 -0.50 -2.06
CA ALA A 33 10.94 -1.83 -2.33
C ALA A 33 9.41 -1.79 -2.49
N VAL A 34 8.71 -1.07 -1.59
CA VAL A 34 7.26 -0.82 -1.69
C VAL A 34 6.91 -0.14 -3.01
N GLN A 35 7.62 0.93 -3.36
CA GLN A 35 7.37 1.67 -4.60
C GLN A 35 7.69 0.86 -5.87
N ALA A 36 8.68 -0.03 -5.82
CA ALA A 36 8.98 -0.95 -6.91
C ALA A 36 7.84 -1.96 -7.11
N ALA A 37 7.32 -2.53 -6.02
CA ALA A 37 6.19 -3.45 -6.07
C ALA A 37 4.93 -2.81 -6.65
N TYR A 38 4.61 -1.55 -6.29
CA TYR A 38 3.51 -0.81 -6.93
C TYR A 38 3.70 -0.64 -8.44
N ARG A 39 4.91 -0.29 -8.89
CA ARG A 39 5.21 -0.14 -10.32
C ARG A 39 5.07 -1.45 -11.07
N GLU A 40 5.64 -2.52 -10.54
CA GLU A 40 5.61 -3.85 -11.16
C GLU A 40 4.19 -4.39 -11.26
N HIS A 41 3.42 -4.33 -10.16
CA HIS A 41 2.06 -4.83 -10.15
C HIS A 41 1.15 -4.01 -11.06
N ALA A 42 1.25 -2.67 -11.02
CA ALA A 42 0.45 -1.80 -11.88
C ALA A 42 0.72 -2.05 -13.36
N ALA A 43 1.99 -2.22 -13.75
CA ALA A 43 2.35 -2.56 -15.12
C ALA A 43 1.82 -3.94 -15.55
N THR A 44 1.89 -4.93 -14.66
CA THR A 44 1.42 -6.30 -14.93
C THR A 44 -0.09 -6.38 -15.04
N ALA A 45 -0.82 -5.70 -14.16
CA ALA A 45 -2.28 -5.68 -14.15
C ALA A 45 -2.89 -4.68 -15.15
N GLY A 46 -2.08 -3.82 -15.76
CA GLY A 46 -2.54 -2.77 -16.67
C GLY A 46 -3.35 -1.67 -15.97
N VAL A 47 -3.11 -1.44 -14.68
CA VAL A 47 -3.81 -0.44 -13.88
C VAL A 47 -2.95 0.79 -13.61
N SER A 48 -3.57 1.88 -13.19
CA SER A 48 -2.87 3.08 -12.75
C SER A 48 -2.07 2.81 -11.47
N ARG A 49 -0.74 3.02 -11.53
CA ARG A 49 0.16 2.93 -10.36
C ARG A 49 -0.29 3.86 -9.24
N LEU A 50 -0.75 5.07 -9.57
CA LEU A 50 -1.20 6.04 -8.58
C LEU A 50 -2.47 5.56 -7.87
N ASP A 51 -3.45 5.06 -8.61
CA ASP A 51 -4.71 4.61 -8.03
C ASP A 51 -4.49 3.36 -7.16
N LEU A 52 -3.64 2.43 -7.60
CA LEU A 52 -3.22 1.27 -6.80
C LEU A 52 -2.54 1.69 -5.50
N GLU A 53 -1.57 2.61 -5.57
CA GLU A 53 -0.86 3.11 -4.39
C GLU A 53 -1.82 3.78 -3.41
N MET A 54 -2.74 4.62 -3.88
CA MET A 54 -3.74 5.26 -3.02
C MET A 54 -4.66 4.22 -2.37
N ALA A 55 -5.09 3.21 -3.12
CA ALA A 55 -5.96 2.16 -2.62
C ALA A 55 -5.30 1.31 -1.53
N VAL A 56 -4.07 0.89 -1.75
CA VAL A 56 -3.28 0.12 -0.77
C VAL A 56 -3.05 0.95 0.50
N LYS A 57 -2.63 2.22 0.35
CA LYS A 57 -2.41 3.12 1.49
C LYS A 57 -3.69 3.38 2.27
N GLN A 58 -4.82 3.56 1.59
CA GLN A 58 -6.10 3.73 2.26
C GLN A 58 -6.44 2.49 3.10
N ALA A 59 -6.31 1.29 2.52
CA ALA A 59 -6.61 0.04 3.21
C ALA A 59 -5.74 -0.18 4.46
N VAL A 60 -4.44 0.16 4.39
CA VAL A 60 -3.48 -0.08 5.48
C VAL A 60 -3.46 1.03 6.52
N ARG A 61 -3.41 2.30 6.08
CA ARG A 61 -3.16 3.45 6.96
C ARG A 61 -4.44 4.05 7.53
N HIS A 62 -5.57 3.79 6.86
CA HIS A 62 -6.88 4.30 7.21
C HIS A 62 -7.93 3.18 7.10
N PRO A 63 -7.75 2.06 7.83
CA PRO A 63 -8.79 1.04 7.88
C PRO A 63 -10.08 1.72 8.32
N GLN A 64 -11.20 1.44 7.63
CA GLN A 64 -12.47 1.98 8.05
C GLN A 64 -12.71 1.51 9.49
N SER A 65 -12.62 2.42 10.45
CA SER A 65 -13.20 2.19 11.76
C SER A 65 -14.68 1.93 11.52
N GLU A 66 -15.18 0.74 11.89
CA GLU A 66 -16.62 0.54 12.00
C GLU A 66 -17.21 1.73 12.77
N PRO A 67 -18.30 2.36 12.29
CA PRO A 67 -18.94 3.40 13.07
C PRO A 67 -19.28 2.80 14.43
N ALA A 68 -18.80 3.43 15.50
CA ALA A 68 -19.14 3.03 16.86
C ALA A 68 -20.67 2.96 16.98
N ALA A 69 -21.16 1.75 17.27
CA ALA A 69 -22.57 1.44 17.47
C ALA A 69 -23.16 2.21 18.67
#